data_AF-A0A2V0PA11-F1
#
_entry.id   AF-A0A2V0PA11-F1
#
_cell.length_a   1.000
_cell.length_b   1.000
_cell.length_c   1.000
_cell.angle_alpha   90.00
_cell.angle_beta   90.00
_cell.angle_gamma   90.00
#
_symmetry.space_group_name_H-M   'P 1'
#
loop_
_entity.id
_entity.type
_entity.pdbx_description
1 polymer ?
#
loop_
_entity_poly.entity_id
_entity_poly.type
_entity_poly.pdbx_seq_one_letter_code
_entity_poly.pdbx_strand_id
1 'polypeptide(L)'
;MAPPGIAEVAPATETHSAIYRCAASKDGFPELGVATLYEAFDRSCKQFSGLPALGHRPIGPDGAAGDFAWLTYGETGERVARLASALAGFGLAAKDRVAVYGANSPEWMMAMQACNRMSYECVPLYDSLGENAIEFILRHSEAAAVFVAGGKAGKLAAALGEIKAKEGEEGEALVKSVIYWGDAPDAALLEKLQGLGLEVLSWEAALEAGAAAPAEPVPPSADDYCTIMYTSGTTGDPKGVLLKHSAVVAAVANVTNYCQQWGQTFGPGDSMLSYLPLAHIFDRW
;
A
#
# COMPACT_ATOMS: atom_id res chain seq x y z
N MET A 1 -9.15 -40.89 6.84
CA MET A 1 -8.38 -40.50 5.65
C MET A 1 -8.49 -38.99 5.55
N ALA A 2 -7.37 -38.25 5.58
CA ALA A 2 -7.43 -36.79 5.52
C ALA A 2 -8.04 -36.32 4.19
N PRO A 3 -8.81 -35.21 4.17
CA PRO A 3 -9.33 -34.64 2.92
C PRO A 3 -8.20 -34.34 1.93
N PRO A 4 -8.45 -34.40 0.60
CA PRO A 4 -7.44 -34.00 -0.37
C PRO A 4 -6.94 -32.59 -0.07
N GLY A 5 -5.62 -32.42 0.02
CA GLY A 5 -4.97 -31.15 0.36
C GLY A 5 -4.67 -30.93 1.84
N ILE A 6 -4.95 -31.88 2.74
CA ILE A 6 -4.62 -31.80 4.17
C ILE A 6 -3.67 -32.95 4.56
N ALA A 7 -2.59 -32.62 5.27
CA ALA A 7 -1.64 -33.58 5.83
C ALA A 7 -1.70 -33.55 7.36
N GLU A 8 -1.85 -34.71 7.99
CA GLU A 8 -1.62 -34.87 9.43
C GLU A 8 -0.11 -34.82 9.70
N VAL A 9 0.32 -33.93 10.61
CA VAL A 9 1.74 -33.75 10.95
C VAL A 9 2.06 -34.09 12.41
N ALA A 10 1.02 -34.20 13.25
CA ALA A 10 1.14 -34.80 14.58
C ALA A 10 -0.18 -35.50 14.94
N PRO A 11 -0.13 -36.71 15.51
CA PRO A 11 -1.34 -37.43 15.90
C PRO A 11 -2.02 -36.76 17.10
N ALA A 12 -3.29 -37.11 17.32
CA ALA A 12 -4.01 -36.68 18.52
C ALA A 12 -3.35 -37.23 19.79
N THR A 13 -3.44 -36.46 20.87
CA THR A 13 -3.05 -36.88 22.24
C THR A 13 -4.29 -37.01 23.11
N GLU A 14 -4.15 -37.45 24.36
CA GLU A 14 -5.29 -37.51 25.29
C GLU A 14 -5.97 -36.15 25.52
N THR A 15 -5.22 -35.04 25.36
CA THR A 15 -5.70 -33.68 25.68
C THR A 15 -5.85 -32.76 24.47
N HIS A 16 -5.36 -33.15 23.29
CA HIS A 16 -5.37 -32.32 22.08
C HIS A 16 -5.71 -33.13 20.83
N SER A 17 -6.42 -32.50 19.88
CA SER A 17 -6.64 -33.06 18.56
C SER A 17 -5.34 -33.19 17.76
N ALA A 18 -5.37 -34.00 16.70
CA ALA A 18 -4.28 -34.07 15.74
C ALA A 18 -3.99 -32.68 15.12
N ILE A 19 -2.73 -32.45 14.76
CA ILE A 19 -2.29 -31.25 14.08
C ILE A 19 -2.29 -31.53 12.58
N TYR A 20 -3.02 -30.69 11.85
CA TYR A 20 -3.10 -30.75 10.40
C TYR A 20 -2.45 -29.53 9.77
N ARG A 21 -1.84 -29.73 8.61
CA ARG A 21 -1.30 -28.68 7.74
C ARG A 21 -1.86 -28.81 6.33
N CYS A 22 -1.75 -27.74 5.56
CA CYS A 22 -1.91 -27.83 4.11
C CYS A 22 -0.90 -28.84 3.57
N ALA A 23 -1.36 -29.83 2.79
CA ALA A 23 -0.49 -30.87 2.23
C ALA A 23 0.61 -30.28 1.35
N ALA A 24 0.32 -29.18 0.65
CA ALA A 24 1.28 -28.47 -0.18
C ALA A 24 2.40 -27.81 0.65
N SER A 25 2.15 -27.46 1.91
CA SER A 25 3.10 -26.74 2.76
C SER A 25 3.36 -27.49 4.07
N LYS A 26 3.28 -28.83 4.04
CA LYS A 26 3.38 -29.67 5.25
C LYS A 26 4.74 -29.53 5.93
N ASP A 27 5.80 -29.35 5.13
CA ASP A 27 7.20 -29.22 5.56
C ASP A 27 7.65 -27.75 5.68
N GLY A 28 6.73 -26.79 5.49
CA GLY A 28 7.01 -25.35 5.50
C GLY A 28 6.87 -24.70 4.12
N PHE A 29 7.21 -23.42 4.05
CA PHE A 29 7.22 -22.62 2.82
C PHE A 29 8.66 -22.47 2.29
N PRO A 30 8.86 -22.24 0.99
CA PRO A 30 10.17 -21.91 0.45
C PRO A 30 10.69 -20.61 1.04
N GLU A 31 12.00 -20.54 1.29
CA GLU A 31 12.64 -19.29 1.64
C GLU A 31 12.76 -18.41 0.40
N LEU A 32 12.19 -17.20 0.47
CA LEU A 32 12.26 -16.25 -0.63
C LEU A 32 13.55 -15.43 -0.63
N GLY A 33 14.44 -15.61 0.36
CA GLY A 33 15.67 -14.83 0.53
C GLY A 33 15.44 -13.34 0.82
N VAL A 34 14.25 -12.99 1.31
CA VAL A 34 13.83 -11.67 1.80
C VAL A 34 12.90 -11.85 2.99
N ALA A 35 12.95 -10.93 3.93
CA ALA A 35 12.15 -10.91 5.14
C ALA A 35 11.11 -9.78 5.15
N THR A 36 11.27 -8.76 4.28
CA THR A 36 10.35 -7.63 4.17
C THR A 36 9.93 -7.30 2.75
N LEU A 37 8.84 -6.53 2.63
CA LEU A 37 8.34 -6.03 1.35
C LEU A 37 9.28 -5.00 0.74
N TYR A 38 9.99 -4.23 1.56
CA TYR A 38 11.05 -3.35 1.10
C TYR A 38 12.18 -4.14 0.44
N GLU A 39 12.70 -5.18 1.11
CA GLU A 39 13.75 -6.03 0.55
C GLU A 39 13.30 -6.73 -0.74
N ALA A 40 12.06 -7.23 -0.77
CA ALA A 40 11.47 -7.86 -1.96
C ALA A 40 11.41 -6.89 -3.15
N PHE A 41 10.95 -5.66 -2.92
CA PHE A 41 10.84 -4.63 -3.95
C PHE A 41 12.22 -4.11 -4.38
N ASP A 42 13.10 -3.76 -3.44
CA ASP A 42 14.45 -3.26 -3.72
C ASP A 42 15.30 -4.27 -4.49
N ARG A 43 15.24 -5.55 -4.10
CA ARG A 43 15.89 -6.64 -4.85
C ARG A 43 15.34 -6.73 -6.28
N SER A 44 14.02 -6.65 -6.45
CA SER A 44 13.38 -6.68 -7.78
C SER A 44 13.81 -5.49 -8.64
N CYS A 45 13.85 -4.28 -8.06
CA CYS A 45 14.34 -3.08 -8.74
C CYS A 45 15.78 -3.23 -9.23
N LYS A 46 16.67 -3.80 -8.40
CA LYS A 46 18.08 -4.03 -8.76
C LYS A 46 18.26 -5.13 -9.82
N GLN A 47 17.53 -6.24 -9.68
CA GLN A 47 17.69 -7.40 -10.55
C GLN A 47 17.02 -7.22 -11.92
N PHE A 48 15.86 -6.54 -11.96
CA PHE A 48 15.02 -6.45 -13.15
C PHE A 48 14.89 -5.01 -13.66
N SER A 49 15.83 -4.13 -13.32
CA SER A 49 15.74 -2.68 -13.54
C SER A 49 15.23 -2.24 -14.92
N GLY A 50 15.62 -2.92 -16.00
CA GLY A 50 15.23 -2.57 -17.37
C GLY A 50 13.93 -3.22 -17.87
N LEU A 51 13.28 -4.06 -17.06
CA LEU A 51 12.06 -4.77 -17.43
C LEU A 51 10.81 -3.99 -16.98
N PRO A 52 9.66 -4.18 -17.67
CA PRO A 52 8.38 -3.59 -17.26
C PRO A 52 7.96 -4.02 -15.84
N ALA A 53 7.50 -3.06 -15.04
CA ALA A 53 7.01 -3.27 -13.67
C ALA A 53 5.53 -2.89 -13.53
N LEU A 54 5.21 -1.61 -13.78
CA LEU A 54 3.86 -1.07 -13.61
C LEU A 54 3.34 -0.57 -14.95
N GLY A 55 2.25 -1.17 -15.41
CA GLY A 55 1.57 -0.82 -16.65
C GLY A 55 0.22 -0.17 -16.40
N HIS A 56 -0.12 0.85 -17.17
CA HIS A 56 -1.47 1.38 -17.23
C HIS A 56 -1.86 1.70 -18.67
N ARG A 57 -3.15 1.83 -18.94
CA ARG A 57 -3.66 2.26 -20.26
C ARG A 57 -4.10 3.70 -20.16
N PRO A 58 -3.37 4.66 -20.76
CA PRO A 58 -3.80 6.06 -20.79
C PRO A 58 -5.16 6.18 -21.48
N ILE A 59 -6.04 7.02 -20.95
CA ILE A 59 -7.33 7.32 -21.57
C ILE A 59 -7.17 8.55 -22.45
N GLY A 60 -7.50 8.41 -23.73
CA GLY A 60 -7.43 9.49 -24.71
C GLY A 60 -8.56 10.52 -24.53
N PRO A 61 -8.49 11.66 -25.23
CA PRO A 61 -9.53 12.71 -25.17
C PRO A 61 -10.93 12.24 -25.61
N ASP A 62 -11.00 11.16 -26.39
CA ASP A 62 -12.23 10.50 -26.84
C ASP A 62 -12.78 9.48 -25.82
N GLY A 63 -12.11 9.30 -24.68
CA GLY A 63 -12.47 8.33 -23.66
C GLY A 63 -12.00 6.90 -23.96
N ALA A 64 -11.29 6.67 -25.06
CA ALA A 64 -10.78 5.35 -25.39
C ALA A 64 -9.46 5.06 -24.66
N ALA A 65 -9.31 3.81 -24.19
CA ALA A 65 -8.05 3.37 -23.60
C ALA A 65 -7.02 3.07 -24.70
N GLY A 66 -5.84 3.69 -24.62
CA GLY A 66 -4.72 3.44 -25.51
C GLY A 66 -3.99 2.13 -25.23
N ASP A 67 -2.80 1.98 -25.81
CA ASP A 67 -1.88 0.89 -25.50
C ASP A 67 -1.34 1.00 -24.07
N PHE A 68 -0.80 -0.09 -23.54
CA PHE A 68 -0.16 -0.06 -22.23
C PHE A 68 1.11 0.81 -22.27
N ALA A 69 1.13 1.82 -21.40
CA ALA A 69 2.33 2.54 -21.01
C ALA A 69 2.93 1.88 -19.77
N TRP A 70 4.22 1.57 -19.84
CA TRP A 70 4.94 0.84 -18.78
C TRP A 70 6.01 1.70 -18.15
N LEU A 71 6.09 1.65 -16.83
CA LEU A 71 7.29 2.01 -16.08
C LEU A 71 8.14 0.75 -15.90
N THR A 72 9.43 0.89 -16.12
CA THR A 72 10.39 -0.16 -15.76
C THR A 72 10.56 -0.26 -14.25
N TYR A 73 11.11 -1.38 -13.77
CA TYR A 73 11.45 -1.55 -12.35
C TYR A 73 12.40 -0.46 -11.83
N GLY A 74 13.39 -0.04 -12.64
CA GLY A 74 14.33 1.02 -12.26
C GLY A 74 13.65 2.38 -12.14
N GLU A 75 12.86 2.74 -13.14
CA GLU A 75 12.04 3.97 -13.16
C GLU A 75 11.03 4.02 -12.01
N THR A 76 10.45 2.87 -11.66
CA THR A 76 9.53 2.74 -10.52
C THR A 76 10.29 2.93 -9.21
N GLY A 77 11.44 2.27 -9.04
CA GLY A 77 12.28 2.39 -7.85
C GLY A 77 12.78 3.82 -7.60
N GLU A 78 13.17 4.53 -8.66
CA GLU A 78 13.57 5.94 -8.60
C GLU A 78 12.43 6.85 -8.13
N ARG A 79 11.22 6.69 -8.69
CA ARG A 79 10.03 7.45 -8.28
C ARG A 79 9.66 7.15 -6.83
N VAL A 80 9.66 5.87 -6.43
CA VAL A 80 9.43 5.44 -5.05
C VAL A 80 10.41 6.10 -4.08
N ALA A 81 11.71 6.14 -4.42
CA ALA A 81 12.72 6.77 -3.58
C ALA A 81 12.48 8.28 -3.41
N ARG A 82 12.05 8.98 -4.46
CA ARG A 82 11.70 10.40 -4.40
C ARG A 82 10.47 10.65 -3.54
N LEU A 83 9.39 9.89 -3.74
CA LEU A 83 8.17 10.03 -2.91
C LEU A 83 8.45 9.77 -1.43
N ALA A 84 9.24 8.74 -1.12
CA ALA A 84 9.69 8.46 0.23
C ALA A 84 10.48 9.63 0.85
N SER A 85 11.36 10.26 0.05
CA SER A 85 12.14 11.42 0.47
C SER A 85 11.27 12.65 0.71
N ALA A 86 10.24 12.88 -0.13
CA ALA A 86 9.28 13.95 0.07
C ALA A 86 8.51 13.80 1.39
N LEU A 87 8.01 12.59 1.68
CA LEU A 87 7.35 12.29 2.96
C LEU A 87 8.29 12.52 4.16
N ALA A 88 9.56 12.12 4.05
CA ALA A 88 10.55 12.38 5.10
C ALA A 88 10.77 13.90 5.31
N GLY A 89 10.76 14.68 4.22
CA GLY A 89 10.83 16.14 4.26
C GLY A 89 9.66 16.81 4.97
N PHE A 90 8.49 16.16 5.02
CA PHE A 90 7.33 16.59 5.82
C PHE A 90 7.41 16.18 7.30
N GLY A 91 8.52 15.60 7.73
CA GLY A 91 8.74 15.22 9.13
C GLY A 91 7.97 13.98 9.55
N LEU A 92 7.72 13.05 8.62
CA LEU A 92 7.26 11.70 8.97
C LEU A 92 8.41 10.87 9.53
N ALA A 93 8.09 10.05 10.52
CA ALA A 93 9.01 9.10 11.15
C ALA A 93 8.61 7.66 10.83
N ALA A 94 9.55 6.72 11.01
CA ALA A 94 9.24 5.30 10.92
C ALA A 94 8.05 4.95 11.84
N LYS A 95 7.16 4.09 11.34
CA LYS A 95 5.87 3.68 11.93
C LYS A 95 4.74 4.70 11.86
N ASP A 96 4.98 5.90 11.32
CA ASP A 96 3.88 6.80 10.97
C ASP A 96 2.96 6.15 9.93
N ARG A 97 1.67 6.47 10.01
CA ARG A 97 0.67 5.94 9.08
C ARG A 97 0.50 6.86 7.89
N VAL A 98 0.48 6.26 6.69
CA VAL A 98 0.29 7.00 5.44
C VAL A 98 -0.92 6.42 4.72
N ALA A 99 -1.97 7.21 4.58
CA ALA A 99 -3.16 6.77 3.88
C ALA A 99 -3.00 6.86 2.36
N VAL A 100 -3.59 5.90 1.63
CA VAL A 100 -3.60 5.90 0.15
C VAL A 100 -5.03 5.77 -0.33
N TYR A 101 -5.55 6.82 -0.95
CA TYR A 101 -6.96 6.94 -1.34
C TYR A 101 -7.15 7.11 -2.85
N GLY A 102 -7.51 6.03 -3.52
CA GLY A 102 -7.77 6.04 -4.96
C GLY A 102 -8.07 4.64 -5.48
N ALA A 103 -8.45 4.59 -6.75
CA ALA A 103 -8.55 3.33 -7.48
C ALA A 103 -7.15 2.79 -7.80
N ASN A 104 -7.09 1.57 -8.33
CA ASN A 104 -5.83 0.94 -8.71
C ASN A 104 -5.12 1.78 -9.77
N SER A 105 -3.86 2.10 -9.51
CA SER A 105 -2.99 2.80 -10.46
C SER A 105 -1.51 2.55 -10.13
N PRO A 106 -0.59 2.87 -11.06
CA PRO A 106 0.84 2.85 -10.77
C PRO A 106 1.21 3.73 -9.56
N GLU A 107 0.59 4.89 -9.41
CA GLU A 107 0.81 5.82 -8.29
C GLU A 107 0.41 5.19 -6.95
N TRP A 108 -0.72 4.48 -6.91
CA TRP A 108 -1.15 3.76 -5.71
C TRP A 108 -0.09 2.75 -5.27
N MET A 109 0.42 1.96 -6.22
CA MET A 109 1.45 0.96 -5.94
C MET A 109 2.76 1.63 -5.49
N MET A 110 3.19 2.70 -6.17
CA MET A 110 4.38 3.45 -5.80
C MET A 110 4.25 4.12 -4.41
N ALA A 111 3.10 4.64 -4.05
CA ALA A 111 2.83 5.20 -2.72
C ALA A 111 3.00 4.14 -1.63
N MET A 112 2.46 2.93 -1.85
CA MET A 112 2.66 1.82 -0.92
C MET A 112 4.14 1.41 -0.80
N GLN A 113 4.88 1.37 -1.92
CA GLN A 113 6.31 1.05 -1.87
C GLN A 113 7.14 2.16 -1.20
N ALA A 114 6.73 3.43 -1.35
CA ALA A 114 7.35 4.54 -0.62
C ALA A 114 7.16 4.38 0.90
N CYS A 115 6.01 3.87 1.34
CA CYS A 115 5.78 3.52 2.74
C CYS A 115 6.75 2.42 3.20
N ASN A 116 6.81 1.30 2.46
CA ASN A 116 7.71 0.18 2.78
C ASN A 116 9.18 0.64 2.88
N ARG A 117 9.62 1.55 2.01
CA ARG A 117 11.00 2.07 1.99
C ARG A 117 11.41 2.81 3.27
N MET A 118 10.46 3.44 3.95
CA MET A 118 10.71 4.28 5.12
C MET A 118 10.14 3.69 6.41
N SER A 119 9.71 2.43 6.39
CA SER A 119 8.99 1.79 7.50
C SER A 119 7.70 2.53 7.90
N TYR A 120 7.03 3.21 6.97
CA TYR A 120 5.70 3.77 7.22
C TYR A 120 4.64 2.66 7.08
N GLU A 121 3.56 2.80 7.85
CA GLU A 121 2.45 1.85 7.83
C GLU A 121 1.37 2.33 6.84
N CYS A 122 1.22 1.64 5.72
CA CYS A 122 0.26 2.03 4.68
C CYS A 122 -1.19 1.82 5.14
N VAL A 123 -2.03 2.85 5.07
CA VAL A 123 -3.47 2.83 5.41
C VAL A 123 -4.31 2.94 4.13
N PRO A 124 -4.57 1.83 3.44
CA PRO A 124 -5.43 1.77 2.26
C PRO A 124 -6.86 2.28 2.54
N LEU A 125 -7.34 3.23 1.74
CA LEU A 125 -8.75 3.65 1.74
C LEU A 125 -9.44 3.16 0.46
N TYR A 126 -10.56 2.45 0.59
CA TYR A 126 -11.35 2.03 -0.57
C TYR A 126 -11.86 3.27 -1.32
N ASP A 127 -11.78 3.23 -2.64
CA ASP A 127 -12.19 4.32 -3.54
C ASP A 127 -13.70 4.65 -3.44
N SER A 128 -14.49 3.70 -2.94
CA SER A 128 -15.93 3.77 -2.71
C SER A 128 -16.32 4.40 -1.37
N LEU A 129 -15.37 4.63 -0.46
CA LEU A 129 -15.68 5.20 0.86
C LEU A 129 -16.32 6.59 0.77
N GLY A 130 -17.23 6.83 1.71
CA GLY A 130 -17.76 8.15 2.01
C GLY A 130 -16.91 8.89 3.03
N GLU A 131 -17.15 10.19 3.15
CA GLU A 131 -16.38 11.15 3.96
C GLU A 131 -16.30 10.74 5.43
N ASN A 132 -17.40 10.27 6.02
CA ASN A 132 -17.43 9.82 7.43
C ASN A 132 -16.50 8.63 7.69
N ALA A 133 -16.42 7.67 6.76
CA ALA A 133 -15.54 6.52 6.91
C ALA A 133 -14.07 6.93 6.73
N ILE A 134 -13.80 7.86 5.81
CA ILE A 134 -12.46 8.44 5.63
C ILE A 134 -12.03 9.17 6.90
N GLU A 135 -12.88 10.05 7.44
CA GLU A 135 -12.60 10.76 8.68
C GLU A 135 -12.29 9.81 9.83
N PHE A 136 -13.17 8.84 10.07
CA PHE A 136 -12.99 7.84 11.10
C PHE A 136 -11.65 7.10 10.95
N ILE A 137 -11.35 6.61 9.75
CA ILE A 137 -10.12 5.83 9.50
C ILE A 137 -8.88 6.69 9.70
N LEU A 138 -8.86 7.92 9.18
CA LEU A 138 -7.70 8.80 9.33
C LEU A 138 -7.41 9.10 10.80
N ARG A 139 -8.44 9.43 11.59
CA ARG A 139 -8.28 9.62 13.05
C ARG A 139 -7.91 8.35 13.78
N HIS A 140 -8.60 7.24 13.53
CA HIS A 140 -8.38 5.99 14.26
C HIS A 140 -7.03 5.34 13.93
N SER A 141 -6.52 5.52 12.70
CA SER A 141 -5.16 5.10 12.33
C SER A 141 -4.07 6.12 12.67
N GLU A 142 -4.46 7.34 13.06
CA GLU A 142 -3.57 8.48 13.22
C GLU A 142 -2.69 8.70 11.98
N ALA A 143 -3.31 8.72 10.80
CA ALA A 143 -2.58 8.90 9.55
C ALA A 143 -1.95 10.30 9.48
N ALA A 144 -0.63 10.35 9.30
CA ALA A 144 0.17 11.57 9.25
C ALA A 144 0.29 12.16 7.84
N ALA A 145 0.06 11.37 6.79
CA ALA A 145 0.04 11.83 5.42
C ALA A 145 -0.99 11.08 4.58
N VAL A 146 -1.41 11.69 3.46
CA VAL A 146 -2.36 11.08 2.54
C VAL A 146 -1.88 11.22 1.10
N PHE A 147 -1.76 10.11 0.39
CA PHE A 147 -1.80 10.10 -1.07
C PHE A 147 -3.26 10.03 -1.53
N VAL A 148 -3.68 10.86 -2.48
CA VAL A 148 -5.07 10.87 -2.98
C VAL A 148 -5.20 11.04 -4.49
N ALA A 149 -6.04 10.24 -5.15
CA ALA A 149 -6.43 10.51 -6.53
C ALA A 149 -7.22 11.83 -6.58
N GLY A 150 -6.90 12.74 -7.49
CA GLY A 150 -7.44 14.09 -7.46
C GLY A 150 -8.97 14.17 -7.56
N GLY A 151 -9.61 13.26 -8.31
CA GLY A 151 -11.08 13.11 -8.33
C GLY A 151 -11.70 12.69 -6.98
N LYS A 152 -10.90 12.37 -5.98
CA LYS A 152 -11.31 12.02 -4.60
C LYS A 152 -10.93 13.09 -3.57
N ALA A 153 -10.15 14.10 -3.96
CA ALA A 153 -9.66 15.15 -3.06
C ALA A 153 -10.80 15.94 -2.37
N GLY A 154 -11.96 16.09 -3.02
CA GLY A 154 -13.13 16.75 -2.43
C GLY A 154 -13.66 16.02 -1.17
N LYS A 155 -13.76 14.69 -1.23
CA LYS A 155 -14.17 13.86 -0.09
C LYS A 155 -13.13 13.89 1.02
N LEU A 156 -11.84 13.86 0.65
CA LEU A 156 -10.76 13.99 1.62
C LEU A 156 -10.83 15.34 2.34
N ALA A 157 -10.99 16.45 1.60
CA ALA A 157 -11.06 17.78 2.18
C ALA A 157 -12.25 17.96 3.14
N ALA A 158 -13.39 17.31 2.86
CA ALA A 158 -14.52 17.28 3.78
C ALA A 158 -14.20 16.50 5.06
N ALA A 159 -13.61 15.31 4.93
CA ALA A 159 -13.19 14.50 6.08
C ALA A 159 -12.15 15.22 6.95
N LEU A 160 -11.12 15.82 6.36
CA LEU A 160 -10.08 16.57 7.10
C LEU A 160 -10.65 17.83 7.78
N GLY A 161 -11.64 18.48 7.16
CA GLY A 161 -12.35 19.61 7.78
C GLY A 161 -13.10 19.18 9.05
N GLU A 162 -13.75 18.01 9.01
CA GLU A 162 -14.42 17.43 10.18
C GLU A 162 -13.42 17.02 11.28
N ILE A 163 -12.25 16.46 10.91
CA ILE A 163 -11.17 16.18 11.87
C ILE A 163 -10.74 17.46 12.57
N LYS A 164 -10.42 18.51 11.81
CA LYS A 164 -10.01 19.80 12.35
C LYS A 164 -11.08 20.41 13.27
N ALA A 165 -12.36 20.29 12.90
CA ALA A 165 -13.46 20.75 13.74
C ALA A 165 -13.57 20.00 15.08
N LYS A 166 -13.22 18.70 15.11
CA LYS A 166 -13.23 17.87 16.33
C LYS A 166 -11.99 18.06 17.21
N GLU A 167 -10.82 18.28 16.61
CA GLU A 167 -9.54 18.46 17.30
C GLU A 167 -9.37 19.89 17.85
N GLY A 168 -10.06 20.87 17.26
CA GLY A 168 -9.96 22.28 17.66
C GLY A 168 -8.82 23.01 16.94
N GLU A 169 -8.56 24.27 17.35
CA GLU A 169 -7.51 25.10 16.74
C GLU A 169 -6.13 24.94 17.40
N GLU A 170 -6.06 24.26 18.55
CA GLU A 170 -4.83 24.07 19.33
C GLU A 170 -4.25 22.66 19.12
N GLY A 171 -3.12 22.54 18.43
CA GLY A 171 -2.41 21.28 18.22
C GLY A 171 -1.68 21.22 16.88
N GLU A 172 -0.78 20.24 16.72
CA GLU A 172 -0.28 19.90 15.39
C GLU A 172 -1.38 19.19 14.60
N ALA A 173 -1.50 19.52 13.32
CA ALA A 173 -2.45 18.86 12.44
C ALA A 173 -2.15 17.36 12.37
N LEU A 174 -3.18 16.52 12.57
CA LEU A 174 -3.02 15.06 12.47
C LEU A 174 -2.39 14.66 11.14
N VAL A 175 -2.92 15.19 10.03
CA VAL A 175 -2.37 15.03 8.68
C VAL A 175 -1.48 16.21 8.35
N LYS A 176 -0.18 15.95 8.23
CA LYS A 176 0.87 16.93 7.91
C LYS A 176 0.94 17.25 6.42
N SER A 177 0.63 16.28 5.56
CA SER A 177 0.79 16.45 4.11
C SER A 177 -0.21 15.64 3.28
N VAL A 178 -0.62 16.21 2.14
CA VAL A 178 -1.42 15.57 1.09
C VAL A 178 -0.66 15.62 -0.23
N ILE A 179 -0.48 14.47 -0.88
CA ILE A 179 0.06 14.36 -2.22
C ILE A 179 -1.03 13.85 -3.15
N TYR A 180 -1.41 14.61 -4.18
CA TYR A 180 -2.45 14.19 -5.11
C TYR A 180 -1.89 13.77 -6.48
N TRP A 181 -2.52 12.79 -7.12
CA TRP A 181 -2.18 12.35 -8.48
C TRP A 181 -3.39 12.37 -9.42
N GLY A 182 -3.14 12.31 -10.73
CA GLY A 182 -4.18 12.36 -11.75
C GLY A 182 -4.74 13.78 -11.93
N ASP A 183 -6.05 13.90 -12.15
CA ASP A 183 -6.70 15.18 -12.40
C ASP A 183 -6.47 16.16 -11.25
N ALA A 184 -5.91 17.33 -11.54
CA ALA A 184 -5.67 18.33 -10.51
C ALA A 184 -7.00 18.78 -9.87
N PRO A 185 -7.09 18.82 -8.52
CA PRO A 185 -8.18 19.49 -7.84
C PRO A 185 -8.29 20.94 -8.33
N ASP A 186 -9.50 21.49 -8.38
CA ASP A 186 -9.67 22.89 -8.75
C ASP A 186 -9.04 23.84 -7.71
N ALA A 187 -8.85 25.10 -8.10
CA ALA A 187 -8.18 26.09 -7.26
C ALA A 187 -8.89 26.31 -5.91
N ALA A 188 -10.22 26.26 -5.88
CA ALA A 188 -10.98 26.47 -4.65
C ALA A 188 -10.80 25.29 -3.68
N LEU A 189 -10.72 24.06 -4.20
CA LEU A 189 -10.46 22.87 -3.41
C LEU A 189 -9.01 22.83 -2.90
N LEU A 190 -8.03 23.25 -3.70
CA LEU A 190 -6.63 23.38 -3.26
C LEU A 190 -6.51 24.43 -2.15
N GLU A 191 -7.13 25.60 -2.31
CA GLU A 191 -7.16 26.64 -1.27
C GLU A 191 -7.80 26.13 0.02
N LYS A 192 -8.90 25.37 -0.09
CA LYS A 192 -9.54 24.73 1.07
C LYS A 192 -8.59 23.77 1.79
N LEU A 193 -7.89 22.90 1.06
CA LEU A 193 -6.93 21.95 1.66
C LEU A 193 -5.76 22.67 2.33
N GLN A 194 -5.18 23.67 1.66
CA GLN A 194 -4.08 24.47 2.20
C GLN A 194 -4.51 25.24 3.46
N GLY A 195 -5.75 25.75 3.50
CA GLY A 195 -6.33 26.40 4.66
C GLY A 195 -6.50 25.50 5.90
N LEU A 196 -6.33 24.17 5.75
CA LEU A 196 -6.32 23.25 6.88
C LEU A 196 -4.98 23.25 7.65
N GLY A 197 -3.93 23.88 7.12
CA GLY A 197 -2.61 23.96 7.78
C GLY A 197 -1.72 22.75 7.50
N LEU A 198 -1.90 22.13 6.33
CA LEU A 198 -1.13 20.99 5.86
C LEU A 198 -0.43 21.33 4.54
N GLU A 199 0.65 20.61 4.24
CA GLU A 199 1.35 20.73 2.96
C GLU A 199 0.56 20.01 1.86
N VAL A 200 0.34 20.67 0.71
CA VAL A 200 -0.36 20.07 -0.44
C VAL A 200 0.54 20.13 -1.67
N LEU A 201 0.93 18.95 -2.19
CA LEU A 201 1.71 18.85 -3.43
C LEU A 201 0.98 18.01 -4.48
N SER A 202 1.22 18.32 -5.75
CA SER A 202 0.97 17.34 -6.82
C SER A 202 2.00 16.21 -6.74
N TRP A 203 1.71 15.10 -7.39
CA TRP A 203 2.61 13.96 -7.54
C TRP A 203 3.97 14.37 -8.11
N GLU A 204 3.97 15.18 -9.17
CA GLU A 204 5.18 15.67 -9.82
C GLU A 204 5.98 16.60 -8.90
N ALA A 205 5.31 17.52 -8.19
CA ALA A 205 5.98 18.40 -7.24
C ALA A 205 6.58 17.62 -6.05
N ALA A 206 5.92 16.56 -5.59
CA ALA A 206 6.47 15.66 -4.58
C ALA A 206 7.70 14.90 -5.10
N LEU A 207 7.69 14.44 -6.35
CA LEU A 207 8.86 13.82 -6.98
C LEU A 207 10.04 14.80 -7.08
N GLU A 208 9.79 16.06 -7.44
CA GLU A 208 10.81 17.12 -7.51
C GLU A 208 11.37 17.46 -6.12
N ALA A 209 10.50 17.64 -5.12
CA ALA A 209 10.90 17.91 -3.74
C ALA A 209 11.78 16.77 -3.19
N GLY A 210 11.37 15.52 -3.42
CA GLY A 210 12.14 14.34 -3.01
C GLY A 210 13.47 14.18 -3.75
N ALA A 211 13.56 14.64 -5.00
CA ALA A 211 14.83 14.66 -5.74
C ALA A 211 15.78 15.74 -5.22
N ALA A 212 15.25 16.87 -4.77
CA ALA A 212 16.03 17.99 -4.23
C ALA A 212 16.58 17.71 -2.81
N ALA A 213 15.88 16.90 -2.02
CA ALA A 213 16.30 16.50 -0.68
C ALA A 213 16.20 14.98 -0.47
N PRO A 214 17.11 14.17 -1.05
CA PRO A 214 17.07 12.72 -0.94
C PRO A 214 17.23 12.24 0.50
N ALA A 215 16.39 11.29 0.91
CA ALA A 215 16.51 10.60 2.19
C ALA A 215 17.03 9.16 1.98
N GLU A 216 17.91 8.73 2.90
CA GLU A 216 18.31 7.32 2.97
C GLU A 216 17.10 6.46 3.38
N PRO A 217 16.98 5.24 2.83
CA PRO A 217 15.90 4.34 3.22
C PRO A 217 16.01 4.00 4.70
N VAL A 218 14.86 3.78 5.34
CA VAL A 218 14.76 3.27 6.72
C VAL A 218 14.07 1.91 6.62
N PRO A 219 14.82 0.80 6.43
CA PRO A 219 14.24 -0.51 6.18
C PRO A 219 13.48 -1.05 7.40
N PRO A 220 12.30 -1.66 7.20
CA PRO A 220 11.55 -2.28 8.27
C PRO A 220 12.18 -3.59 8.71
N SER A 221 11.83 -4.06 9.91
CA SER A 221 12.03 -5.45 10.31
C SER A 221 10.85 -6.32 9.86
N ALA A 222 11.04 -7.64 9.87
CA ALA A 222 9.99 -8.60 9.54
C ALA A 222 8.78 -8.55 10.51
N ASP A 223 8.99 -8.03 11.72
CA ASP A 223 7.97 -7.92 12.76
C ASP A 223 7.23 -6.58 12.76
N ASP A 224 7.72 -5.58 12.02
CA ASP A 224 7.02 -4.31 11.85
C ASP A 224 5.78 -4.49 10.96
N TYR A 225 4.78 -3.63 11.18
CA TYR A 225 3.58 -3.59 10.36
C TYR A 225 3.88 -2.90 9.02
N CYS A 226 3.34 -3.46 7.93
CA CYS A 226 3.44 -2.87 6.60
C CYS A 226 2.15 -2.17 6.18
N THR A 227 1.00 -2.61 6.71
CA THR A 227 -0.29 -2.02 6.36
C THR A 227 -1.33 -2.22 7.45
N ILE A 228 -2.23 -1.24 7.58
CA ILE A 228 -3.43 -1.30 8.41
C ILE A 228 -4.65 -1.33 7.48
N MET A 229 -5.31 -2.48 7.38
CA MET A 229 -6.47 -2.66 6.51
C MET A 229 -7.77 -2.57 7.28
N TYR A 230 -8.64 -1.64 6.92
CA TYR A 230 -9.95 -1.53 7.54
C TYR A 230 -10.96 -2.49 6.91
N THR A 231 -11.72 -3.16 7.77
CA THR A 231 -12.79 -4.07 7.37
C THR A 231 -14.12 -3.63 7.98
N SER A 232 -15.20 -3.75 7.22
CA SER A 232 -16.56 -3.58 7.75
C SER A 232 -16.86 -4.76 8.66
N GLY A 233 -16.80 -4.55 9.97
CA GLY A 233 -17.24 -5.56 10.93
C GLY A 233 -18.74 -5.83 10.80
N THR A 234 -19.22 -6.95 11.33
CA THR A 234 -20.65 -7.31 11.34
C THR A 234 -21.50 -6.39 12.23
N THR A 235 -20.86 -5.63 13.14
CA THR A 235 -21.48 -4.63 14.01
C THR A 235 -20.46 -3.53 14.35
N GLY A 236 -20.82 -2.26 14.15
CA GLY A 236 -20.06 -1.10 14.61
C GLY A 236 -19.03 -0.55 13.62
N ASP A 237 -18.16 0.33 14.13
CA ASP A 237 -17.15 1.02 13.35
C ASP A 237 -16.13 0.05 12.70
N PRO A 238 -15.53 0.42 11.55
CA PRO A 238 -14.52 -0.39 10.89
C PRO A 238 -13.34 -0.72 11.80
N LYS A 239 -12.81 -1.95 11.69
CA LYS A 239 -11.64 -2.41 12.47
C LYS A 239 -10.39 -2.42 11.62
N GLY A 240 -9.32 -1.81 12.10
CA GLY A 240 -8.00 -1.83 11.47
C GLY A 240 -7.27 -3.14 11.74
N VAL A 241 -7.05 -3.94 10.69
CA VAL A 241 -6.28 -5.18 10.74
C VAL A 241 -4.81 -4.86 10.48
N LEU A 242 -3.97 -5.10 11.48
CA LEU A 242 -2.52 -4.88 11.41
C LEU A 242 -1.86 -6.08 10.72
N LEU A 243 -1.15 -5.84 9.62
CA LEU A 243 -0.41 -6.88 8.91
C LEU A 243 1.09 -6.60 8.97
N LYS A 244 1.83 -7.60 9.45
CA LYS A 244 3.30 -7.57 9.49
C LYS A 244 3.90 -7.82 8.11
N HIS A 245 5.10 -7.32 7.87
CA HIS A 245 5.90 -7.69 6.70
C HIS A 245 6.06 -9.21 6.54
N SER A 246 6.43 -9.91 7.61
CA SER A 246 6.59 -11.37 7.62
C SER A 246 5.33 -12.13 7.22
N ALA A 247 4.14 -11.64 7.60
CA ALA A 247 2.87 -12.27 7.24
C ALA A 247 2.64 -12.23 5.72
N VAL A 248 2.95 -11.11 5.08
CA VAL A 248 2.83 -10.96 3.62
C VAL A 248 3.90 -11.77 2.89
N VAL A 249 5.15 -11.73 3.34
CA VAL A 249 6.24 -12.54 2.76
C VAL A 249 5.91 -14.04 2.84
N ALA A 250 5.34 -14.50 3.95
CA ALA A 250 4.88 -15.88 4.08
C ALA A 250 3.74 -16.22 3.13
N ALA A 251 2.81 -15.28 2.89
CA ALA A 251 1.73 -15.47 1.91
C ALA A 251 2.29 -15.62 0.48
N VAL A 252 3.22 -14.76 0.07
CA VAL A 252 3.90 -14.84 -1.24
C VAL A 252 4.67 -16.16 -1.37
N ALA A 253 5.35 -16.59 -0.31
CA ALA A 253 6.08 -17.86 -0.29
C ALA A 253 5.11 -19.05 -0.47
N ASN A 254 3.95 -19.00 0.17
CA ASN A 254 2.93 -20.03 0.04
C ASN A 254 2.31 -20.08 -1.37
N VAL A 255 2.00 -18.93 -1.97
CA VAL A 255 1.50 -18.87 -3.36
C VAL A 255 2.54 -19.43 -4.33
N THR A 256 3.80 -19.02 -4.18
CA THR A 256 4.91 -19.54 -4.99
C THR A 256 5.04 -21.06 -4.88
N ASN A 257 5.03 -21.59 -3.65
CA ASN A 257 5.10 -23.02 -3.37
C ASN A 257 3.94 -23.80 -4.01
N TYR A 258 2.73 -23.27 -3.85
CA TYR A 258 1.53 -23.87 -4.39
C TYR A 258 1.61 -23.93 -5.92
N CYS A 259 1.87 -22.81 -6.59
CA CYS A 259 2.00 -22.74 -8.04
C CYS A 259 3.07 -23.73 -8.58
N GLN A 260 4.23 -23.81 -7.93
CA GLN A 260 5.31 -24.72 -8.32
C GLN A 260 4.89 -26.20 -8.27
N GLN A 261 4.12 -26.61 -7.27
CA GLN A 261 3.60 -27.98 -7.17
C GLN A 261 2.61 -28.32 -8.28
N TRP A 262 1.95 -27.31 -8.86
CA TRP A 262 1.09 -27.45 -10.04
C TRP A 262 1.85 -27.23 -11.36
N GLY A 263 3.19 -27.23 -11.33
CA GLY A 263 4.04 -27.06 -12.51
C GLY A 263 4.00 -25.64 -13.09
N GLN A 264 3.54 -24.65 -12.32
CA GLN A 264 3.55 -23.24 -12.71
C GLN A 264 4.74 -22.53 -12.07
N THR A 265 5.50 -21.79 -12.86
CA THR A 265 6.63 -20.99 -12.40
C THR A 265 6.49 -19.57 -12.88
N PHE A 266 6.85 -18.59 -12.04
CA PHE A 266 6.86 -17.19 -12.41
C PHE A 266 8.20 -16.82 -13.04
N GLY A 267 8.15 -16.05 -14.12
CA GLY A 267 9.32 -15.53 -14.83
C GLY A 267 9.15 -14.06 -15.23
N PRO A 268 10.22 -13.42 -15.74
CA PRO A 268 10.21 -11.99 -16.02
C PRO A 268 9.28 -11.55 -17.17
N GLY A 269 8.70 -12.50 -17.90
CA GLY A 269 7.72 -12.24 -18.96
C GLY A 269 6.26 -12.32 -18.49
N ASP A 270 6.02 -12.68 -17.23
CA ASP A 270 4.66 -12.78 -16.69
C ASP A 270 4.11 -11.40 -16.35
N SER A 271 2.79 -11.26 -16.43
CA SER A 271 2.08 -10.04 -16.05
C SER A 271 0.76 -10.39 -15.39
N MET A 272 0.40 -9.64 -14.36
CA MET A 272 -0.88 -9.75 -13.68
C MET A 272 -1.73 -8.53 -13.99
N LEU A 273 -2.98 -8.75 -14.40
CA LEU A 273 -3.97 -7.69 -14.45
C LEU A 273 -4.53 -7.46 -13.04
N SER A 274 -4.25 -6.29 -12.46
CA SER A 274 -4.85 -5.85 -11.19
C SER A 274 -6.27 -5.36 -11.46
N TYR A 275 -7.26 -6.03 -10.87
CA TYR A 275 -8.69 -5.75 -11.12
C TYR A 275 -9.55 -5.74 -9.85
N LEU A 276 -9.08 -6.37 -8.76
CA LEU A 276 -9.69 -6.20 -7.45
C LEU A 276 -9.11 -4.93 -6.81
N PRO A 277 -9.82 -4.22 -5.92
CA PRO A 277 -9.28 -3.01 -5.33
C PRO A 277 -7.97 -3.28 -4.59
N LEU A 278 -6.91 -2.51 -4.86
CA LEU A 278 -5.65 -2.59 -4.11
C LEU A 278 -5.85 -2.25 -2.63
N ALA A 279 -6.93 -1.56 -2.27
CA ALA A 279 -7.33 -1.39 -0.87
C ALA A 279 -7.71 -2.72 -0.17
N HIS A 280 -8.00 -3.78 -0.91
CA HIS A 280 -8.29 -5.13 -0.41
C HIS A 280 -7.01 -6.01 -0.40
N ILE A 281 -6.85 -6.89 0.59
CA ILE A 281 -5.68 -7.79 0.67
C ILE A 281 -5.57 -8.72 -0.55
N PHE A 282 -6.70 -9.09 -1.14
CA PHE A 282 -6.74 -10.11 -2.18
C PHE A 282 -6.14 -9.68 -3.54
N ASP A 283 -6.09 -8.37 -3.84
CA ASP A 283 -5.36 -7.89 -5.03
C ASP A 283 -3.88 -7.59 -4.73
N ARG A 284 -3.49 -7.66 -3.45
CA ARG A 284 -2.17 -7.26 -2.98
C ARG A 284 -1.23 -8.46 -2.85
N TRP A 285 -0.12 -8.36 -3.59
CA TRP A 285 1.08 -9.21 -3.56
C TRP A 285 0.98 -10.54 -4.29
#